data_AF-A0A1Y4T826-F1
#
_entry.id   AF-A0A1Y4T826-F1
#
_cell.length_a   1.000
_cell.length_b   1.000
_cell.length_c   1.000
_cell.angle_alpha   90.00
_cell.angle_beta   90.00
_cell.angle_gamma   90.00
#
_symmetry.space_group_name_H-M   'P 1'
#
loop_
_entity.id
_entity.type
_entity.pdbx_description
1 polymer ?
#
loop_
_entity_poly.entity_id
_entity_poly.type
_entity_poly.pdbx_seq_one_letter_code
_entity_poly.pdbx_strand_id
1 'polypeptide(L)'
;MTEEMLRLLAVQNREKENLLLCIDRAWGICARQARQARRRLRRLEGVLALTTEEIKLQPDASVPAAEEPRPGETQLEALSRRLAAAQQEIRQYETKLFACDRAILALKKENAELTALCNKARELGFVPEEEENTGPFWPDGLGPAPSEERPAAEEEPAEPAAFDEPEDEPAWLASPMELLEPPEPRKAPVMLPPEPEEEPREAAAPAAEQPPVRRRGPLDDMTSQVLGQLDLLMQKEHIPLKQSAYLRGKMD
;
A
#
# COMPACT_ATOMS: atom_id res chain seq x y z
N MET A 1 -7.83 -1.27 -59.58
CA MET A 1 -7.98 -0.56 -58.30
C MET A 1 -8.20 0.91 -58.61
N THR A 2 -9.26 1.53 -58.10
CA THR A 2 -9.55 2.96 -58.35
C THR A 2 -8.57 3.85 -57.59
N GLU A 3 -8.30 5.06 -58.09
CA GLU A 3 -7.42 6.03 -57.40
C GLU A 3 -7.89 6.35 -55.98
N GLU A 4 -9.21 6.32 -55.76
CA GLU A 4 -9.83 6.51 -54.44
C GLU A 4 -9.43 5.40 -53.45
N MET A 5 -9.39 4.14 -53.89
CA MET A 5 -8.91 3.05 -53.04
C MET A 5 -7.45 3.23 -52.63
N LEU A 6 -6.59 3.69 -53.54
CA LEU A 6 -5.18 3.94 -53.22
C LEU A 6 -5.03 5.08 -52.21
N ARG A 7 -5.86 6.13 -52.30
CA ARG A 7 -5.90 7.22 -51.31
C ARG A 7 -6.36 6.74 -49.94
N LEU A 8 -7.40 5.89 -49.88
CA LEU A 8 -7.88 5.31 -48.63
C LEU A 8 -6.82 4.42 -47.97
N LEU A 9 -6.14 3.58 -48.75
CA LEU A 9 -5.04 2.75 -48.23
C LEU A 9 -3.87 3.60 -47.73
N ALA A 10 -3.54 4.71 -48.40
CA ALA A 10 -2.49 5.62 -47.95
C ALA A 10 -2.85 6.32 -46.63
N VAL A 11 -4.10 6.72 -46.44
CA VAL A 11 -4.59 7.29 -45.17
C VAL A 11 -4.53 6.25 -44.06
N GLN A 12 -5.03 5.03 -44.32
CA GLN A 12 -4.96 3.93 -43.35
C GLN A 12 -3.52 3.57 -42.96
N ASN A 13 -2.57 3.59 -43.90
CA ASN A 13 -1.17 3.32 -43.59
C ASN A 13 -0.56 4.42 -42.71
N ARG A 14 -0.87 5.70 -42.96
CA ARG A 14 -0.44 6.81 -42.09
C ARG A 14 -1.02 6.72 -40.70
N GLU A 15 -2.29 6.34 -40.57
CA GLU A 15 -2.94 6.13 -39.28
C GLU A 15 -2.27 4.99 -38.51
N LYS A 16 -1.96 3.87 -39.18
CA LYS A 16 -1.20 2.76 -38.58
C LYS A 16 0.17 3.20 -38.11
N GLU A 17 0.93 3.92 -38.94
CA GLU A 17 2.24 4.46 -38.57
C GLU A 17 2.15 5.38 -37.34
N ASN A 18 1.15 6.27 -37.30
CA ASN A 18 0.91 7.15 -36.15
C ASN A 18 0.57 6.36 -34.88
N LEU A 19 -0.24 5.31 -34.99
CA LEU A 19 -0.59 4.44 -33.86
C LEU A 19 0.64 3.69 -33.33
N LEU A 20 1.49 3.15 -34.21
CA LEU A 20 2.74 2.49 -33.82
C LEU A 20 3.66 3.45 -33.07
N LEU A 21 3.83 4.69 -33.56
CA LEU A 21 4.61 5.72 -32.86
C LEU A 21 4.02 6.09 -31.49
N CYS A 22 2.70 6.14 -31.37
CA CYS A 22 2.02 6.36 -30.09
C CYS A 22 2.28 5.21 -29.11
N ILE A 23 2.22 3.96 -29.59
CA ILE A 23 2.53 2.76 -28.83
C ILE A 23 3.99 2.81 -28.36
N ASP A 24 4.96 3.00 -29.26
CA ASP A 24 6.38 3.07 -28.91
C ASP A 24 6.67 4.15 -27.86
N ARG A 25 6.01 5.31 -27.98
CA ARG A 25 6.13 6.39 -26.99
C ARG A 25 5.55 5.99 -25.64
N ALA A 26 4.39 5.35 -25.61
CA ALA A 26 3.76 4.87 -24.38
C ALA A 26 4.63 3.79 -23.69
N TRP A 27 5.15 2.83 -24.47
CA TRP A 27 6.10 1.83 -24.01
C TRP A 27 7.38 2.47 -23.46
N GLY A 28 7.92 3.46 -24.15
CA GLY A 28 9.09 4.22 -23.69
C GLY A 28 8.87 4.92 -22.34
N ILE A 29 7.67 5.46 -22.10
CA ILE A 29 7.30 6.06 -20.82
C ILE A 29 7.18 4.99 -19.73
N CYS A 30 6.48 3.88 -20.00
CA CYS A 30 6.31 2.77 -19.06
C CYS A 30 7.65 2.15 -18.66
N ALA A 31 8.54 1.91 -19.64
CA ALA A 31 9.88 1.38 -19.39
C ALA A 31 10.73 2.32 -18.53
N ARG A 32 10.63 3.64 -18.73
CA ARG A 32 11.32 4.64 -17.89
C ARG A 32 10.78 4.62 -16.47
N GLN A 33 9.47 4.57 -16.29
CA GLN A 33 8.84 4.49 -14.98
C GLN A 33 9.25 3.21 -14.25
N ALA A 34 9.28 2.06 -14.92
CA ALA A 34 9.74 0.80 -14.36
C ALA A 34 11.20 0.87 -13.89
N ARG A 35 12.10 1.46 -14.69
CA ARG A 35 13.50 1.69 -14.29
C ARG A 35 13.61 2.62 -13.08
N GLN A 36 12.80 3.67 -13.01
CA GLN A 36 12.77 4.57 -11.86
C GLN A 36 12.25 3.88 -10.60
N ALA A 37 11.18 3.09 -10.71
CA ALA A 37 10.63 2.30 -9.62
C ALA A 37 11.68 1.32 -9.07
N ARG A 38 12.37 0.58 -9.95
CA ARG A 38 13.46 -0.33 -9.56
C ARG A 38 14.61 0.38 -8.83
N ARG A 39 15.02 1.56 -9.30
CA ARG A 39 16.04 2.37 -8.61
C ARG A 39 15.56 2.85 -7.24
N ARG A 40 14.28 3.19 -7.09
CA ARG A 40 13.69 3.56 -5.81
C ARG A 40 13.64 2.37 -4.85
N LEU A 41 13.24 1.19 -5.33
CA LEU A 41 13.24 -0.05 -4.54
C LEU A 41 14.65 -0.36 -4.03
N ARG A 42 15.67 -0.38 -4.91
CA ARG A 42 17.06 -0.60 -4.48
C ARG A 42 17.56 0.41 -3.44
N ARG A 43 17.11 1.67 -3.53
CA ARG A 43 17.44 2.69 -2.51
C ARG A 43 16.75 2.39 -1.18
N LEU A 44 15.48 2.00 -1.21
CA LEU A 44 14.72 1.63 -0.02
C LEU A 44 15.30 0.37 0.62
N GLU A 45 15.61 -0.67 -0.17
CA GLU A 45 16.28 -1.88 0.28
C GLU A 45 17.63 -1.55 0.94
N GLY A 46 18.42 -0.65 0.33
CA GLY A 46 19.68 -0.19 0.93
C GLY A 46 19.48 0.55 2.26
N VAL A 47 18.48 1.45 2.34
CA VAL A 47 18.15 2.14 3.60
C VAL A 47 17.66 1.16 4.64
N LEU A 48 16.77 0.23 4.27
CA LEU A 48 16.26 -0.80 5.16
C LEU A 48 17.39 -1.67 5.69
N ALA A 49 18.30 -2.14 4.82
CA ALA A 49 19.48 -2.91 5.23
C ALA A 49 20.33 -2.14 6.25
N LEU A 50 20.67 -0.87 5.96
CA LEU A 50 21.42 -0.03 6.90
C LEU A 50 20.68 0.14 8.22
N THR A 51 19.38 0.45 8.22
CA THR A 51 18.61 0.57 9.46
C THR A 51 18.55 -0.74 10.23
N THR A 52 18.44 -1.89 9.55
CA THR A 52 18.44 -3.19 10.22
C THR A 52 19.80 -3.51 10.84
N GLU A 53 20.90 -3.16 10.18
CA GLU A 53 22.24 -3.30 10.76
C GLU A 53 22.46 -2.31 11.91
N GLU A 54 22.00 -1.07 11.80
CA GLU A 54 22.04 -0.08 12.89
C GLU A 54 21.23 -0.55 14.11
N ILE A 55 20.03 -1.09 13.91
CA ILE A 55 19.19 -1.65 14.98
C ILE A 55 19.87 -2.86 15.64
N LYS A 56 20.53 -3.73 14.86
CA LYS A 56 21.30 -4.87 15.40
C LYS A 56 22.51 -4.42 16.23
N LEU A 57 23.20 -3.37 15.79
CA LEU A 57 24.41 -2.85 16.44
C LEU A 57 24.11 -1.93 17.64
N GLN A 58 22.95 -1.26 17.65
CA GLN A 58 22.56 -0.33 18.71
C GLN A 58 21.06 -0.46 19.06
N PRO A 59 20.66 -1.55 19.75
CA PRO A 59 19.27 -1.69 20.21
C PRO A 59 18.87 -0.57 21.18
N ASP A 60 19.82 -0.04 21.96
CA ASP A 60 19.58 1.02 22.96
C ASP A 60 19.51 2.43 22.35
N ALA A 61 19.99 2.64 21.11
CA ALA A 61 19.94 3.95 20.44
C ALA A 61 18.59 4.24 19.76
N SER A 62 17.76 3.21 19.57
CA SER A 62 16.37 3.39 19.10
C SER A 62 15.45 3.95 20.20
N VAL A 63 15.95 4.06 21.45
CA VAL A 63 15.23 4.76 22.52
C VAL A 63 15.37 6.26 22.25
N PRO A 64 14.27 7.03 22.14
CA PRO A 64 14.36 8.47 21.93
C PRO A 64 15.26 9.09 23.00
N ALA A 65 16.13 10.01 22.56
CA ALA A 65 17.11 10.68 23.40
C ALA A 65 16.50 11.06 24.74
N ALA A 66 17.05 10.51 25.82
CA ALA A 66 16.47 10.54 27.15
C ALA A 66 16.04 11.96 27.51
N GLU A 67 14.73 12.19 27.69
CA GLU A 67 14.24 13.44 28.26
C GLU A 67 14.93 13.65 29.61
N GLU A 68 15.67 14.75 29.74
CA GLU A 68 16.35 15.11 30.97
C GLU A 68 15.32 15.27 32.10
N PRO A 69 15.61 14.77 33.31
CA PRO A 69 14.68 14.87 34.44
C PRO A 69 14.37 16.34 34.71
N ARG A 70 13.08 16.66 34.88
CA ARG A 70 12.67 18.04 35.18
C ARG A 70 13.25 18.48 36.52
N PRO A 71 13.59 19.77 36.70
CA PRO A 71 14.14 20.25 37.96
C PRO A 71 13.14 20.02 39.10
N GLY A 72 13.57 19.27 40.12
CA GLY A 72 12.75 18.91 41.30
C GLY A 72 12.03 17.56 41.22
N GLU A 73 12.15 16.83 40.10
CA GLU A 73 11.53 15.52 39.92
C GLU A 73 12.41 14.41 40.51
N THR A 74 11.80 13.48 41.25
CA THR A 74 12.53 12.32 41.78
C THR A 74 12.91 11.35 40.67
N GLN A 75 13.97 10.57 40.86
CA GLN A 75 14.39 9.57 39.87
C GLN A 75 13.29 8.56 39.55
N LEU A 76 12.46 8.20 40.54
CA LEU A 76 11.33 7.29 40.36
C LEU A 76 10.22 7.90 39.50
N GLU A 77 9.88 9.19 39.71
CA GLU A 77 8.89 9.89 38.89
C GLU A 77 9.36 10.01 37.44
N ALA A 78 10.63 10.36 37.21
CA ALA A 78 11.21 10.42 35.88
C ALA A 78 11.17 9.06 35.16
N LEU A 79 11.50 7.97 35.85
CA LEU A 79 11.40 6.61 35.30
C LEU A 79 9.95 6.20 35.03
N SER A 80 9.01 6.56 35.90
CA SER A 80 7.58 6.24 35.71
C SER A 80 6.99 6.95 34.49
N ARG A 81 7.39 8.21 34.22
CA ARG A 81 6.97 8.95 33.02
C ARG A 81 7.54 8.33 31.75
N ARG A 82 8.82 7.94 31.77
CA ARG A 82 9.45 7.24 30.64
C ARG A 82 8.76 5.91 30.33
N LEU A 83 8.43 5.15 31.37
CA LEU A 83 7.69 3.88 31.24
C LEU A 83 6.29 4.14 30.63
N ALA A 84 5.56 5.14 31.13
CA ALA A 84 4.25 5.51 30.59
C ALA A 84 4.32 5.99 29.13
N ALA A 85 5.34 6.77 28.76
CA ALA A 85 5.58 7.20 27.39
C ALA A 85 5.88 6.02 26.46
N ALA A 86 6.78 5.11 26.85
CA ALA A 86 7.07 3.89 26.10
C ALA A 86 5.83 2.99 25.95
N GLN A 87 5.01 2.85 27.00
CA GLN A 87 3.74 2.11 26.90
C GLN A 87 2.75 2.76 25.93
N GLN A 88 2.70 4.09 25.88
CA GLN A 88 1.87 4.80 24.93
C GLN A 88 2.37 4.60 23.49
N GLU A 89 3.69 4.63 23.27
CA GLU A 89 4.30 4.33 21.98
C GLU A 89 4.00 2.91 21.52
N ILE A 90 4.13 1.91 22.39
CA ILE A 90 3.76 0.52 22.09
C ILE A 90 2.31 0.44 21.62
N ARG A 91 1.36 1.06 22.34
CA ARG A 91 -0.06 1.09 21.93
C ARG A 91 -0.28 1.77 20.59
N GLN A 92 0.49 2.82 20.27
CA GLN A 92 0.44 3.47 18.96
C GLN A 92 0.96 2.55 17.84
N TYR A 93 2.03 1.81 18.07
CA TYR A 93 2.54 0.84 17.12
C TYR A 93 1.59 -0.33 16.92
N GLU A 94 0.98 -0.85 17.99
CA GLU A 94 -0.04 -1.89 17.92
C GLU A 94 -1.24 -1.47 17.06
N THR A 95 -1.73 -0.23 17.26
CA THR A 95 -2.84 0.30 16.45
C THR A 95 -2.45 0.49 14.98
N LYS A 96 -1.22 0.94 14.71
CA LYS A 96 -0.70 1.04 13.33
C LYS A 96 -0.56 -0.34 12.69
N LEU A 97 -0.01 -1.31 13.42
CA LEU A 97 0.18 -2.68 12.94
C LEU A 97 -1.16 -3.33 12.59
N PHE A 98 -2.16 -3.18 13.46
CA PHE A 98 -3.52 -3.66 13.18
C PHE A 98 -4.15 -3.02 11.92
N ALA A 99 -3.90 -1.73 11.70
CA ALA A 99 -4.36 -1.05 10.48
C ALA A 99 -3.64 -1.60 9.23
N CYS A 100 -2.33 -1.83 9.31
CA CYS A 100 -1.55 -2.46 8.24
C CYS A 100 -2.05 -3.87 7.93
N ASP A 101 -2.28 -4.71 8.94
CA ASP A 101 -2.78 -6.07 8.75
C ASP A 101 -4.14 -6.08 8.05
N ARG A 102 -5.03 -5.17 8.44
CA ARG A 102 -6.30 -4.99 7.73
C ARG A 102 -6.13 -4.56 6.28
N ALA A 103 -5.20 -3.64 6.00
CA ALA A 103 -4.91 -3.22 4.63
C ALA A 103 -4.35 -4.38 3.79
N ILE A 104 -3.46 -5.20 4.36
CA ILE A 104 -2.91 -6.39 3.71
C ILE A 104 -4.04 -7.38 3.37
N LEU A 105 -4.97 -7.62 4.29
CA LEU A 105 -6.11 -8.49 4.03
C LEU A 105 -7.04 -7.93 2.95
N ALA A 106 -7.27 -6.62 2.91
CA ALA A 106 -8.03 -5.98 1.84
C ALA A 106 -7.36 -6.17 0.48
N LEU A 107 -6.06 -5.89 0.38
CA LEU A 107 -5.28 -6.10 -0.85
C LEU A 107 -5.25 -7.57 -1.30
N LYS A 108 -5.20 -8.51 -0.36
CA LYS A 108 -5.30 -9.95 -0.68
C LYS A 108 -6.67 -10.30 -1.29
N LYS A 109 -7.76 -9.71 -0.79
CA LYS A 109 -9.10 -9.90 -1.36
C LYS A 109 -9.20 -9.28 -2.75
N GLU A 110 -8.76 -8.04 -2.92
CA GLU A 110 -8.71 -7.38 -4.23
C GLU A 110 -7.88 -8.18 -5.25
N ASN A 111 -6.72 -8.71 -4.85
CA ASN A 111 -5.92 -9.59 -5.72
C ASN A 111 -6.66 -10.89 -6.06
N ALA A 112 -7.40 -11.48 -5.12
CA ALA A 112 -8.20 -12.68 -5.41
C ALA A 112 -9.35 -12.37 -6.39
N GLU A 113 -9.98 -11.21 -6.28
CA GLU A 113 -11.01 -10.76 -7.23
C GLU A 113 -10.42 -10.49 -8.61
N LEU A 114 -9.28 -9.81 -8.69
CA LEU A 114 -8.56 -9.56 -9.94
C LEU A 114 -8.14 -10.87 -10.62
N THR A 115 -7.58 -11.82 -9.88
CA THR A 115 -7.22 -13.13 -10.44
C THR A 115 -8.44 -13.90 -10.93
N ALA A 116 -9.57 -13.84 -10.22
CA ALA A 116 -10.83 -14.43 -10.68
C ALA A 116 -11.34 -13.75 -11.97
N LEU A 117 -11.22 -12.43 -12.10
CA LEU A 117 -11.56 -11.70 -13.32
C LEU A 117 -10.63 -12.06 -14.48
N CYS A 118 -9.32 -12.19 -14.22
CA CYS A 118 -8.36 -12.66 -15.21
C CYS A 118 -8.67 -14.08 -15.69
N ASN A 119 -9.01 -15.00 -14.79
CA ASN A 119 -9.39 -16.36 -15.15
C ASN A 119 -10.67 -16.38 -16.00
N LYS A 120 -11.69 -15.59 -15.64
CA LYS A 120 -12.90 -15.43 -16.46
C LYS A 120 -12.58 -14.84 -17.84
N ALA A 121 -11.67 -13.87 -17.92
CA ALA A 121 -11.24 -13.30 -19.19
C ALA A 121 -10.55 -14.36 -20.06
N ARG A 122 -9.67 -15.20 -19.48
CA ARG A 122 -9.04 -16.35 -20.16
C ARG A 122 -10.09 -17.35 -20.67
N GLU A 123 -11.08 -17.71 -19.86
CA GLU A 123 -12.20 -18.60 -20.26
C GLU A 123 -13.02 -18.04 -21.43
N LEU A 124 -13.20 -16.72 -21.48
CA LEU A 124 -13.88 -16.02 -22.57
C LEU A 124 -12.99 -15.83 -23.82
N GLY A 125 -11.78 -16.37 -23.83
CA GLY A 125 -10.85 -16.28 -24.96
C GLY A 125 -10.08 -14.96 -25.04
N PHE A 126 -10.15 -14.10 -24.02
CA PHE A 126 -9.24 -12.97 -23.87
C PHE A 126 -7.92 -13.46 -23.28
N VAL A 127 -7.21 -14.29 -24.03
CA VAL A 127 -5.87 -14.75 -23.67
C VAL A 127 -4.85 -13.80 -24.30
N PRO A 128 -4.03 -13.07 -23.53
CA PRO A 128 -2.76 -12.60 -24.06
C PRO A 128 -1.89 -13.85 -24.30
N GLU A 129 -1.51 -14.12 -25.56
CA GLU A 129 -0.76 -15.31 -25.99
C GLU A 129 0.66 -15.44 -25.39
N GLU A 130 1.04 -14.62 -24.40
CA GLU A 130 2.42 -14.48 -23.92
C GLU A 130 2.75 -15.25 -22.63
N GLU A 131 1.77 -15.88 -21.97
CA GLU A 131 2.02 -16.62 -20.72
C GLU A 131 2.71 -17.98 -20.92
N GLU A 132 2.62 -18.60 -22.10
CA GLU A 132 3.32 -19.86 -22.38
C GLU A 132 4.81 -19.64 -22.71
N ASN A 133 5.24 -18.40 -22.99
CA ASN A 133 6.62 -18.07 -23.35
C ASN A 133 7.34 -17.18 -22.32
N THR A 134 6.68 -16.90 -21.20
CA THR A 134 7.33 -16.21 -20.09
C THR A 134 8.07 -17.25 -19.26
N GLY A 135 9.39 -17.34 -19.47
CA GLY A 135 10.27 -18.16 -18.62
C GLY A 135 10.12 -17.82 -17.13
N PRO A 136 10.79 -18.56 -16.23
CA PRO A 136 10.60 -18.42 -14.78
C PRO A 136 10.61 -16.95 -14.36
N PHE A 137 9.58 -16.53 -13.62
CA PHE A 137 9.52 -15.19 -13.05
C PHE A 137 10.61 -15.08 -11.99
N TRP A 138 11.74 -14.49 -12.34
CA TRP A 138 12.82 -14.19 -11.39
C TRP A 138 12.46 -12.90 -10.64
N PRO A 139 12.29 -12.92 -9.30
CA PRO A 139 11.96 -11.73 -8.51
C PRO A 139 12.97 -10.59 -8.70
N ASP A 140 14.23 -10.95 -8.95
CA ASP A 140 15.33 -10.02 -9.17
C ASP A 140 15.55 -9.64 -10.66
N GLY A 141 14.78 -10.26 -11.57
CA GLY A 141 14.83 -10.01 -13.01
C GLY A 141 16.14 -10.42 -13.70
N LEU A 142 17.01 -11.16 -13.01
CA LEU A 142 18.20 -11.77 -13.58
C LEU A 142 17.85 -13.22 -13.92
N GLY A 143 17.40 -13.45 -15.15
CA GLY A 143 17.47 -14.80 -15.72
C GLY A 143 18.94 -15.25 -15.81
N PRO A 144 19.20 -16.56 -16.02
CA PRO A 144 20.56 -17.05 -16.19
C PRO A 144 21.26 -16.22 -17.25
N ALA A 145 22.44 -15.68 -16.89
CA ALA A 145 23.24 -14.88 -17.82
C ALA A 145 23.44 -15.69 -19.11
N PRO A 146 23.22 -15.11 -20.31
CA PRO A 146 23.51 -15.82 -21.54
C PRO A 146 24.97 -16.25 -21.47
N SER A 147 25.19 -17.56 -21.52
CA SER A 147 26.53 -18.12 -21.64
C SER A 147 27.09 -17.57 -22.94
N GLU A 148 27.95 -16.55 -22.84
CA GLU A 148 28.81 -16.14 -23.93
C GLU A 148 29.47 -17.41 -24.45
N GLU A 149 29.23 -17.70 -25.73
CA GLU A 149 29.86 -18.77 -26.47
C GLU A 149 31.38 -18.64 -26.29
N ARG A 150 31.91 -19.33 -25.29
CA ARG A 150 33.34 -19.64 -25.25
C ARG A 150 33.57 -20.63 -26.39
N PRO A 151 34.44 -20.32 -27.36
CA PRO A 151 34.73 -21.28 -28.42
C PRO A 151 35.27 -22.57 -27.80
N ALA A 152 34.78 -23.68 -28.32
CA ALA A 152 35.17 -25.03 -27.97
C ALA A 152 36.65 -25.31 -28.30
N ALA A 153 37.18 -26.31 -27.60
CA ALA A 153 38.56 -26.83 -27.56
C ALA A 153 39.48 -26.06 -26.59
N GLU A 154 40.05 -26.67 -25.56
CA GLU A 154 40.61 -28.02 -25.50
C GLU A 154 40.23 -28.75 -24.20
N GLU A 155 39.97 -30.05 -24.34
CA GLU A 155 39.82 -31.04 -23.26
C GLU A 155 41.10 -31.10 -22.41
N GLU A 156 40.95 -31.23 -21.08
CA GLU A 156 41.84 -32.00 -20.17
C GLU A 156 41.13 -32.19 -18.81
N PRO A 157 41.47 -33.23 -18.03
CA PRO A 157 40.48 -34.18 -17.51
C PRO A 157 39.98 -33.93 -16.08
N ALA A 158 38.93 -34.66 -15.75
CA ALA A 158 38.23 -34.70 -14.47
C ALA A 158 39.12 -35.01 -13.25
N GLU A 159 38.88 -34.27 -12.16
CA GLU A 159 39.10 -34.74 -10.79
C GLU A 159 37.85 -34.46 -9.93
N PRO A 160 37.44 -35.39 -9.04
CA PRO A 160 36.15 -35.34 -8.37
C PRO A 160 36.25 -34.58 -7.03
N ALA A 161 35.55 -33.46 -6.93
CA ALA A 161 35.25 -32.84 -5.63
C ALA A 161 33.76 -33.02 -5.33
N ALA A 162 33.46 -34.05 -4.55
CA ALA A 162 32.20 -34.21 -3.87
C ALA A 162 31.98 -33.04 -2.90
N PHE A 163 30.92 -32.27 -3.12
CA PHE A 163 30.19 -31.55 -2.08
C PHE A 163 28.72 -31.55 -2.50
N ASP A 164 27.98 -32.53 -1.96
CA ASP A 164 26.53 -32.44 -1.84
C ASP A 164 26.22 -31.35 -0.81
N GLU A 165 25.83 -30.15 -1.26
CA GLU A 165 25.12 -29.20 -0.41
C GLU A 165 23.61 -29.36 -0.69
N PRO A 166 22.79 -29.73 0.31
CA PRO A 166 21.36 -29.74 0.13
C PRO A 166 20.85 -28.30 0.01
N GLU A 167 19.97 -28.08 -0.96
CA GLU A 167 19.19 -26.85 -1.10
C GLU A 167 18.30 -26.70 0.14
N ASP A 168 18.78 -25.95 1.14
CA ASP A 168 17.95 -25.54 2.27
C ASP A 168 16.97 -24.45 1.81
N GLU A 169 15.79 -24.88 1.38
CA GLU A 169 14.62 -24.00 1.36
C GLU A 169 14.39 -23.45 2.78
N PRO A 170 14.34 -22.12 2.99
CA PRO A 170 14.27 -21.58 4.33
C PRO A 170 12.93 -21.94 4.97
N ALA A 171 13.01 -22.61 6.12
CA ALA A 171 11.90 -23.24 6.87
C ALA A 171 10.68 -22.36 7.21
N TRP A 172 10.72 -21.04 6.97
CA TRP A 172 9.57 -20.16 7.15
C TRP A 172 8.53 -20.27 6.01
N LEU A 173 8.92 -20.80 4.84
CA LEU A 173 7.99 -21.08 3.74
C LEU A 173 7.07 -22.29 4.03
N ALA A 174 7.53 -23.21 4.86
CA ALA A 174 6.87 -24.49 5.13
C ALA A 174 6.01 -24.50 6.40
N SER A 175 5.88 -23.38 7.13
CA SER A 175 4.99 -23.32 8.29
C SER A 175 3.57 -22.91 7.86
N PRO A 176 2.57 -23.81 7.92
CA PRO A 176 1.18 -23.37 7.92
C PRO A 176 0.99 -22.52 9.17
N MET A 177 0.79 -21.22 8.96
CA MET A 177 0.48 -20.28 10.02
C MET A 177 -0.89 -20.65 10.58
N GLU A 178 -0.91 -21.43 11.66
CA GLU A 178 -2.12 -21.69 12.44
C GLU A 178 -2.79 -20.35 12.72
N LEU A 179 -4.02 -20.21 12.25
CA LEU A 179 -4.90 -19.11 12.59
C LEU A 179 -4.93 -19.03 14.11
N LEU A 180 -4.32 -17.98 14.68
CA LEU A 180 -4.58 -17.63 16.07
C LEU A 180 -6.09 -17.44 16.20
N GLU A 181 -6.72 -18.32 16.97
CA GLU A 181 -8.10 -18.15 17.40
C GLU A 181 -8.23 -16.78 18.08
N PRO A 182 -9.28 -16.00 17.77
CA PRO A 182 -9.49 -14.72 18.43
C PRO A 182 -9.62 -14.95 19.94
N PRO A 183 -8.96 -14.14 20.79
CA PRO A 183 -9.10 -14.31 22.24
C PRO A 183 -10.55 -14.09 22.64
N GLU A 184 -11.09 -14.99 23.47
CA GLU A 184 -12.42 -14.87 24.03
C GLU A 184 -12.61 -13.51 24.72
N PRO A 185 -13.82 -12.90 24.65
CA PRO A 185 -14.07 -11.63 25.29
C PRO A 185 -13.89 -11.78 26.81
N ARG A 186 -12.87 -11.11 27.35
CA ARG A 186 -12.63 -11.02 28.80
C ARG A 186 -13.92 -10.54 29.47
N LYS A 187 -14.50 -11.38 30.33
CA LYS A 187 -15.62 -10.99 31.20
C LYS A 187 -15.17 -9.80 32.05
N ALA A 188 -15.86 -8.68 31.92
CA ALA A 188 -15.64 -7.51 32.76
C ALA A 188 -15.82 -7.91 34.24
N PRO A 189 -14.98 -7.40 35.17
CA PRO A 189 -15.22 -7.61 36.58
C PRO A 189 -16.58 -7.02 36.97
N VAL A 190 -17.37 -7.81 37.69
CA VAL A 190 -18.66 -7.42 38.26
C VAL A 190 -18.43 -6.22 39.17
N MET A 191 -18.91 -5.04 38.74
CA MET A 191 -19.00 -3.86 39.59
C MET A 191 -20.06 -4.12 40.65
N LEU A 192 -19.68 -4.06 41.93
CA LEU A 192 -20.64 -3.93 43.03
C LEU A 192 -21.47 -2.64 42.82
N PRO A 193 -22.78 -2.64 43.16
CA PRO A 193 -23.57 -1.43 43.05
C PRO A 193 -23.14 -0.39 44.10
N PRO A 194 -22.99 0.89 43.74
CA PRO A 194 -22.85 1.96 44.73
C PRO A 194 -24.21 2.29 45.36
N GLU A 195 -24.19 2.65 46.64
CA GLU A 195 -25.33 3.18 47.40
C GLU A 195 -25.80 4.54 46.86
N PRO A 196 -27.07 4.94 47.11
CA PRO A 196 -27.68 6.07 46.41
C PRO A 196 -27.20 7.41 46.97
N GLU A 197 -26.52 8.20 46.13
CA GLU A 197 -26.26 9.61 46.40
C GLU A 197 -27.27 10.52 45.70
N GLU A 198 -27.61 11.59 46.42
CA GLU A 198 -28.71 12.54 46.25
C GLU A 198 -28.65 13.33 44.93
N GLU A 199 -29.82 13.60 44.33
CA GLU A 199 -29.95 14.61 43.26
C GLU A 199 -29.63 16.01 43.79
N PRO A 200 -28.86 16.81 43.04
CA PRO A 200 -29.42 18.12 42.73
C PRO A 200 -29.11 18.65 41.32
N ARG A 201 -30.21 19.12 40.71
CA ARG A 201 -30.38 20.40 40.00
C ARG A 201 -29.65 20.62 38.66
N GLU A 202 -30.50 20.81 37.66
CA GLU A 202 -30.24 21.44 36.37
C GLU A 202 -29.32 22.66 36.51
N ALA A 203 -28.07 22.50 36.09
CA ALA A 203 -27.17 23.61 35.79
C ALA A 203 -27.10 23.79 34.28
N ALA A 204 -27.47 24.99 33.83
CA ALA A 204 -27.49 25.42 32.44
C ALA A 204 -26.15 25.13 31.73
N ALA A 205 -26.22 24.49 30.57
CA ALA A 205 -25.09 24.29 29.67
C ALA A 205 -24.53 25.65 29.19
N PRO A 206 -23.20 25.90 29.26
CA PRO A 206 -22.63 27.01 28.52
C PRO A 206 -22.62 26.67 27.03
N ALA A 207 -22.91 27.69 26.21
CA ALA A 207 -22.97 27.61 24.77
C ALA A 207 -21.71 26.96 24.18
N ALA A 208 -21.91 25.93 23.36
CA ALA A 208 -20.85 25.30 22.59
C ALA A 208 -20.18 26.33 21.68
N GLU A 209 -18.91 26.64 21.96
CA GLU A 209 -18.05 27.38 21.05
C GLU A 209 -17.97 26.61 19.72
N GLN A 210 -18.36 27.27 18.63
CA GLN A 210 -18.26 26.73 17.28
C GLN A 210 -16.79 26.48 16.93
N PRO A 211 -16.42 25.33 16.36
CA PRO A 211 -15.04 25.09 15.94
C PRO A 211 -14.64 26.10 14.85
N PRO A 212 -13.36 26.51 14.79
CA PRO A 212 -12.90 27.51 13.83
C PRO A 212 -13.14 27.03 12.39
N VAL A 213 -13.72 27.90 11.56
CA VAL A 213 -14.01 27.68 10.14
C VAL A 213 -12.71 27.24 9.44
N ARG A 214 -12.66 25.97 9.00
CA ARG A 214 -11.55 25.45 8.20
C ARG A 214 -11.46 26.28 6.93
N ARG A 215 -10.29 26.87 6.66
CA ARG A 215 -10.04 27.57 5.40
C ARG A 215 -10.18 26.58 4.24
N ARG A 216 -11.07 26.89 3.31
CA ARG A 216 -11.38 26.10 2.13
C ARG A 216 -10.10 25.87 1.32
N GLY A 217 -9.66 24.62 1.23
CA GLY A 217 -8.49 24.24 0.47
C GLY A 217 -8.80 24.07 -1.03
N PRO A 218 -7.77 23.99 -1.90
CA PRO A 218 -7.97 23.75 -3.33
C PRO A 218 -8.67 22.41 -3.61
N LEU A 219 -8.52 21.42 -2.72
CA LEU A 219 -9.28 20.16 -2.76
C LEU A 219 -10.77 20.35 -2.44
N ASP A 220 -11.11 21.29 -1.54
CA ASP A 220 -12.51 21.59 -1.19
C ASP A 220 -13.24 22.29 -2.35
N ASP A 221 -12.51 23.07 -3.16
CA ASP A 221 -13.05 23.70 -4.36
C ASP A 221 -13.26 22.69 -5.50
N MET A 222 -12.31 21.77 -5.71
CA MET A 222 -12.47 20.69 -6.67
C MET A 222 -13.62 19.75 -6.29
N THR A 223 -13.73 19.38 -5.01
CA THR A 223 -14.84 18.54 -4.54
C THR A 223 -16.18 19.26 -4.69
N SER A 224 -16.26 20.56 -4.39
CA SER A 224 -17.46 21.35 -4.63
C SER A 224 -17.83 21.43 -6.13
N GLN A 225 -16.82 21.53 -7.01
CA GLN A 225 -17.02 21.57 -8.45
C GLN A 225 -17.55 20.23 -9.00
N VAL A 226 -16.96 19.12 -8.57
CA VAL A 226 -17.39 17.77 -8.98
C VAL A 226 -18.79 17.48 -8.45
N LEU A 227 -19.08 17.80 -7.19
CA LEU A 227 -20.42 17.62 -6.62
C LEU A 227 -21.48 18.45 -7.37
N GLY A 228 -21.15 19.69 -7.74
CA GLY A 228 -22.05 20.52 -8.55
C GLY A 228 -22.31 19.98 -9.97
N GLN A 229 -21.29 19.39 -10.61
CA GLN A 229 -21.47 18.72 -11.91
C GLN A 229 -22.35 17.48 -11.79
N LEU A 230 -22.19 16.72 -10.70
CA LEU A 230 -23.00 15.53 -10.42
C LEU A 230 -24.47 15.90 -10.19
N ASP A 231 -24.75 16.97 -9.43
CA ASP A 231 -26.12 17.45 -9.23
C ASP A 231 -26.79 17.91 -10.54
N LEU A 232 -26.04 18.54 -11.46
CA LEU A 232 -26.57 18.94 -12.78
C LEU A 232 -26.90 17.73 -13.66
N LEU A 233 -26.08 16.68 -13.62
CA LEU A 233 -26.36 15.44 -14.35
C LEU A 233 -27.56 14.71 -13.74
N MET A 234 -27.66 14.65 -12.42
CA MET A 234 -28.79 14.00 -11.74
C MET A 234 -30.10 14.76 -11.91
N GLN A 235 -30.09 16.10 -12.03
CA GLN A 235 -31.28 16.88 -12.40
C GLN A 235 -31.77 16.56 -13.82
N LYS A 236 -30.85 16.40 -14.77
CA LYS A 236 -31.18 15.97 -16.14
C LYS A 236 -31.81 14.58 -16.17
N GLU A 237 -31.45 13.72 -15.23
CA GLU A 237 -31.97 12.35 -15.11
C GLU A 237 -33.18 12.21 -14.15
N HIS A 238 -33.67 13.32 -13.59
CA HIS A 238 -34.86 13.36 -12.71
C HIS A 238 -34.81 12.40 -11.51
N ILE A 239 -33.63 12.24 -10.91
CA ILE A 239 -33.42 11.38 -9.74
C ILE A 239 -33.67 12.19 -8.46
N PRO A 240 -34.68 11.85 -7.62
CA PRO A 240 -35.01 12.64 -6.43
C PRO A 240 -34.13 12.25 -5.24
N LEU A 241 -33.20 13.11 -4.83
CA LEU A 241 -32.49 12.98 -3.55
C LEU A 241 -32.60 14.25 -2.71
N LYS A 242 -32.65 14.06 -1.38
CA LYS A 242 -32.66 15.13 -0.38
C LYS A 242 -31.40 15.96 -0.56
N GLN A 243 -31.56 17.25 -0.85
CA GLN A 243 -30.47 18.22 -1.10
C GLN A 243 -29.34 18.04 -0.08
N SER A 244 -28.14 17.74 -0.56
CA SER A 244 -27.00 17.46 0.30
C SER A 244 -26.61 18.74 1.08
N ALA A 245 -26.31 18.58 2.37
CA ALA A 245 -26.03 19.70 3.26
C ALA A 245 -24.74 20.48 2.93
N TYR A 246 -23.94 20.01 1.97
CA TYR A 246 -22.66 20.58 1.57
C TYR A 246 -22.77 21.92 0.81
N LEU A 247 -23.94 22.26 0.27
CA LEU A 247 -24.17 23.54 -0.41
C LEU A 247 -24.81 24.62 0.47
N ARG A 248 -25.14 24.31 1.74
CA ARG A 248 -25.82 25.25 2.65
C ARG A 248 -24.95 26.43 3.10
N GLY A 249 -23.67 26.49 2.67
CA GLY A 249 -22.74 27.59 2.92
C GLY A 249 -22.62 28.61 1.79
N LYS A 250 -23.44 28.54 0.73
CA LYS A 250 -23.47 29.52 -0.37
C LYS A 250 -24.89 29.97 -0.68
N MET A 251 -25.54 30.61 0.29
CA MET A 251 -26.67 31.51 0.04
C MET A 251 -26.59 32.63 1.08
N ASP A 252 -25.68 33.57 0.84
CA ASP A 252 -25.79 34.99 1.21
C ASP A 252 -25.10 35.78 0.10
#